data_AF-A0A970ZS56-F1
#
_entry.id   AF-A0A970ZS56-F1
#
_cell.length_a   1.000
_cell.length_b   1.000
_cell.length_c   1.000
_cell.angle_alpha   90.00
_cell.angle_beta   90.00
_cell.angle_gamma   90.00
#
_symmetry.space_group_name_H-M   'P 1'
#
loop_
_entity.id
_entity.type
_entity.pdbx_description
1 polymer ?
#
loop_
_entity_poly.entity_id
_entity_poly.type
_entity_poly.pdbx_seq_one_letter_code
_entity_poly.pdbx_strand_id
1 'polypeptide(L)'
;MDTDRLFHELFRDHPEWLRELTGLPLPAGCRGSSRTLKQLEIRCDLLLEPEDPQDPCYLVEFQLYHDHSIFNRVELARQILWKHLNSKTDCRRRDFVPREVETVVLFGSSSELPSSHDRYPLTRVLFIDELLEALEQRSPGSPLVAALAPLHDSLPELEKDAAGHYDLIKGNSLLSREDREVLGE
;
A
#
# COMPACT_ATOMS: atom_id res chain seq x y z
N MET A 1 12.44 -9.31 2.56
CA MET A 1 12.92 -8.28 3.51
C MET A 1 13.30 -6.97 2.82
N ASP A 2 13.79 -6.94 1.57
CA ASP A 2 14.04 -5.67 0.85
C ASP A 2 12.85 -5.19 0.01
N THR A 3 11.99 -6.10 -0.45
CA THR A 3 10.84 -5.76 -1.29
C THR A 3 9.75 -4.98 -0.55
N ASP A 4 9.49 -5.30 0.72
CA ASP A 4 8.54 -4.55 1.57
C ASP A 4 8.97 -3.08 1.72
N ARG A 5 10.29 -2.84 1.77
CA ARG A 5 10.86 -1.50 1.84
C ARG A 5 10.66 -0.72 0.54
N LEU A 6 10.82 -1.37 -0.62
CA LEU A 6 10.57 -0.74 -1.91
C LEU A 6 9.11 -0.31 -2.03
N PHE A 7 8.17 -1.17 -1.64
CA PHE A 7 6.74 -0.83 -1.63
C PHE A 7 6.41 0.30 -0.66
N HIS A 8 7.00 0.29 0.53
CA HIS A 8 6.87 1.40 1.47
C HIS A 8 7.33 2.72 0.85
N GLU A 9 8.55 2.77 0.30
CA GLU A 9 9.11 4.00 -0.28
C GLU A 9 8.25 4.49 -1.46
N LEU A 10 7.89 3.58 -2.37
CA LEU A 10 7.07 3.86 -3.54
C LEU A 10 5.74 4.52 -3.18
N PHE A 11 4.95 3.89 -2.30
CA PHE A 11 3.60 4.34 -1.99
C PHE A 11 3.54 5.40 -0.90
N ARG A 12 4.63 5.61 -0.15
CA ARG A 12 4.78 6.79 0.71
C ARG A 12 4.91 8.05 -0.13
N ASP A 13 5.76 7.99 -1.16
CA ASP A 13 6.08 9.15 -1.99
C ASP A 13 5.01 9.37 -3.08
N HIS A 14 4.38 8.28 -3.56
CA HIS A 14 3.28 8.30 -4.53
C HIS A 14 2.04 7.49 -4.07
N PRO A 15 1.25 7.97 -3.09
CA PRO A 15 0.03 7.29 -2.64
C PRO A 15 -1.02 7.07 -3.75
N GLU A 16 -1.03 7.93 -4.77
CA GLU A 16 -1.88 7.79 -5.96
C GLU A 16 -1.60 6.52 -6.75
N TRP A 17 -0.37 6.01 -6.72
CA TRP A 17 -0.01 4.75 -7.37
C TRP A 17 -0.58 3.55 -6.61
N LEU A 18 -0.69 3.63 -5.28
CA LEU A 18 -1.40 2.60 -4.51
C LEU A 18 -2.87 2.57 -4.92
N ARG A 19 -3.51 3.73 -5.11
CA ARG A 19 -4.90 3.81 -5.62
C ARG A 19 -5.02 3.19 -7.01
N GLU A 20 -4.09 3.51 -7.92
CA GLU A 20 -4.10 2.97 -9.28
C GLU A 20 -3.97 1.44 -9.30
N LEU A 21 -3.03 0.91 -8.51
CA LEU A 21 -2.77 -0.52 -8.39
C LEU A 21 -3.96 -1.25 -7.76
N THR A 22 -4.44 -0.76 -6.61
CA THR A 22 -5.42 -1.48 -5.77
C THR A 22 -6.88 -1.19 -6.11
N GLY A 23 -7.16 -0.07 -6.80
CA GLY A 23 -8.52 0.43 -7.01
C GLY A 23 -9.21 0.91 -5.72
N LEU A 24 -8.48 1.05 -4.61
CA LEU A 24 -9.02 1.54 -3.35
C LEU A 24 -9.57 2.97 -3.51
N PRO A 25 -10.66 3.33 -2.83
CA PRO A 25 -11.23 4.68 -2.90
C PRO A 25 -10.42 5.67 -2.04
N LEU A 26 -9.09 5.71 -2.23
CA LEU A 26 -8.19 6.60 -1.48
C LEU A 26 -8.52 8.06 -1.82
N PRO A 27 -8.83 8.90 -0.80
CA PRO A 27 -9.05 10.32 -1.00
C PRO A 27 -7.87 11.01 -1.68
N ALA A 28 -8.14 12.09 -2.42
CA ALA A 28 -7.08 12.88 -3.03
C ALA A 28 -6.26 13.61 -1.95
N GLY A 29 -4.96 13.77 -2.17
CA GLY A 29 -4.07 14.46 -1.24
C GLY A 29 -3.68 13.67 0.01
N CYS A 30 -3.99 12.36 0.05
CA CYS A 30 -3.48 11.46 1.09
C CYS A 30 -1.95 11.55 1.21
N ARG A 31 -1.46 11.61 2.45
CA ARG A 31 -0.04 11.60 2.74
C ARG A 31 0.36 10.25 3.31
N GLY A 32 1.38 9.64 2.73
CA GLY A 32 1.95 8.40 3.24
C GLY A 32 3.02 8.65 4.29
N SER A 33 3.03 7.83 5.35
CA SER A 33 4.10 7.83 6.34
C SER A 33 4.29 6.45 6.97
N SER A 34 5.51 6.13 7.42
CA SER A 34 5.75 4.99 8.32
C SER A 34 5.63 5.49 9.75
N ARG A 35 4.83 4.80 10.58
CA ARG A 35 4.57 5.21 11.96
C ARG A 35 4.87 4.08 12.93
N THR A 36 5.66 4.39 13.97
CA THR A 36 5.82 3.50 15.11
C THR A 36 4.82 3.86 16.21
N LEU A 37 3.92 2.93 16.50
CA LEU A 37 2.95 3.02 17.58
C LEU A 37 3.63 2.64 18.89
N LYS A 38 4.24 3.65 19.55
CA LYS A 38 5.10 3.49 20.74
C LYS A 38 4.47 2.73 21.91
N GLN A 39 3.14 2.62 21.99
CA GLN A 39 2.46 1.90 23.07
C GLN A 39 2.77 0.39 23.07
N LEU A 40 3.01 -0.19 21.89
CA LEU A 40 3.37 -1.61 21.72
C LEU A 40 4.60 -1.79 20.83
N GLU A 41 5.31 -0.70 20.49
CA GLU A 41 6.42 -0.69 19.54
C GLU A 41 6.08 -1.32 18.17
N ILE A 42 4.81 -1.28 17.78
CA ILE A 42 4.37 -1.79 16.48
C ILE A 42 4.78 -0.77 15.42
N ARG A 43 5.62 -1.19 14.48
CA ARG A 43 5.90 -0.43 13.27
C ARG A 43 4.84 -0.77 12.23
N CYS A 44 4.18 0.27 11.72
CA CYS A 44 3.28 0.17 10.58
C CYS A 44 4.07 0.48 9.31
N ASP A 45 3.90 -0.33 8.26
CA ASP A 45 4.62 -0.12 7.01
C ASP A 45 4.17 1.18 6.34
N LEU A 46 2.87 1.35 6.14
CA LEU A 46 2.33 2.56 5.52
C LEU A 46 1.01 2.98 6.18
N LEU A 47 1.01 4.20 6.68
CA LEU A 47 -0.19 4.92 7.10
C LEU A 47 -0.47 6.01 6.08
N LEU A 48 -1.65 5.92 5.43
CA LEU A 48 -2.17 6.97 4.57
C LEU A 48 -3.17 7.82 5.34
N GLU A 49 -2.86 9.12 5.45
CA GLU A 49 -3.71 10.10 6.13
C GLU A 49 -4.27 11.09 5.11
N PRO A 50 -5.58 11.06 4.84
CA PRO A 50 -6.27 12.12 4.10
C PRO A 50 -6.17 13.47 4.81
N GLU A 51 -6.23 14.56 4.04
CA GLU A 51 -6.27 15.92 4.59
C GLU A 51 -7.59 16.21 5.33
N ASP A 52 -8.71 15.69 4.84
CA ASP A 52 -10.00 15.82 5.53
C ASP A 52 -10.04 14.87 6.75
N PRO A 53 -10.24 15.38 7.97
CA PRO A 53 -10.37 14.56 9.17
C PRO A 53 -11.65 13.70 9.21
N GLN A 54 -12.62 13.93 8.32
CA GLN A 54 -13.81 13.07 8.16
C GLN A 54 -13.52 11.84 7.30
N ASP A 55 -12.49 11.88 6.45
CA ASP A 55 -12.11 10.75 5.63
C ASP A 55 -11.33 9.70 6.43
N PRO A 56 -11.49 8.40 6.13
CA PRO A 56 -10.80 7.32 6.85
C PRO A 56 -9.29 7.35 6.62
N CYS A 57 -8.52 7.04 7.66
CA CYS A 57 -7.11 6.71 7.47
C CYS A 57 -6.97 5.26 7.00
N TYR A 58 -5.93 4.95 6.22
CA TYR A 58 -5.64 3.58 5.79
C TYR A 58 -4.33 3.10 6.41
N LEU A 59 -4.41 1.99 7.14
CA LEU A 59 -3.24 1.24 7.59
C LEU A 59 -2.99 0.13 6.58
N VAL A 60 -1.86 0.22 5.88
CA VAL A 60 -1.45 -0.69 4.81
C VAL A 60 -0.18 -1.42 5.23
N GLU A 61 -0.21 -2.75 5.22
CA GLU A 61 0.95 -3.61 5.44
C GLU A 61 1.30 -4.38 4.16
N PHE A 62 2.60 -4.52 3.89
CA PHE A 62 3.11 -5.33 2.78
C PHE A 62 3.70 -6.62 3.36
N GLN A 63 3.15 -7.76 2.96
CA GLN A 63 3.47 -9.06 3.55
C GLN A 63 3.91 -10.03 2.45
N LEU A 64 5.17 -9.93 2.03
CA LEU A 64 5.78 -10.75 0.97
C LEU A 64 6.54 -11.97 1.50
N TYR A 65 6.08 -12.47 2.65
CA TYR A 65 6.61 -13.65 3.31
C TYR A 65 5.54 -14.23 4.22
N HIS A 66 5.72 -15.48 4.63
CA HIS A 66 4.75 -16.15 5.49
C HIS A 66 4.83 -15.66 6.95
N ASP A 67 3.78 -15.00 7.43
CA ASP A 67 3.65 -14.54 8.83
C ASP A 67 2.23 -14.80 9.36
N HIS A 68 2.09 -15.77 10.26
CA HIS A 68 0.80 -16.09 10.89
C HIS A 68 0.30 -15.02 11.87
N SER A 69 1.17 -14.08 12.28
CA SER A 69 0.87 -13.04 13.25
C SER A 69 0.36 -11.74 12.63
N ILE A 70 0.50 -11.55 11.31
CA ILE A 70 0.19 -10.31 10.60
C ILE A 70 -1.18 -9.72 10.98
N PHE A 71 -2.25 -10.53 10.95
CA PHE A 71 -3.59 -10.02 11.23
C PHE A 71 -3.80 -9.57 12.69
N ASN A 72 -3.21 -10.29 13.65
CA ASN A 72 -3.23 -9.84 15.05
C ASN A 72 -2.49 -8.50 15.20
N ARG A 73 -1.34 -8.37 14.54
CA ARG A 73 -0.51 -7.15 14.57
C ARG A 73 -1.26 -5.97 13.95
N VAL A 74 -1.87 -6.17 12.79
CA VAL A 74 -2.69 -5.18 12.09
C VAL A 74 -3.88 -4.74 12.94
N GLU A 75 -4.61 -5.67 13.54
CA GLU A 75 -5.78 -5.35 14.36
C GLU A 75 -5.39 -4.56 15.62
N LEU A 76 -4.29 -4.93 16.29
CA LEU A 76 -3.75 -4.17 17.42
C LEU A 76 -3.33 -2.75 16.98
N ALA A 77 -2.62 -2.64 15.86
CA ALA A 77 -2.20 -1.35 15.31
C ALA A 77 -3.40 -0.47 14.97
N ARG A 78 -4.43 -1.03 14.34
CA ARG A 78 -5.70 -0.35 14.01
C ARG A 78 -6.37 0.22 15.25
N GLN A 79 -6.52 -0.57 16.31
CA GLN A 79 -7.15 -0.12 17.56
C GLN A 79 -6.35 0.99 18.24
N ILE A 80 -5.02 0.86 18.25
CA ILE A 80 -4.14 1.89 18.82
C ILE A 80 -4.23 3.18 18.01
N LEU A 81 -4.15 3.09 16.68
CA LEU A 81 -4.25 4.25 15.79
C LEU A 81 -5.60 4.93 15.93
N TRP A 82 -6.70 4.16 15.96
CA TRP A 82 -8.04 4.70 16.18
C TRP A 82 -8.12 5.52 17.46
N LYS A 83 -7.51 5.04 18.56
CA LYS A 83 -7.46 5.78 19.83
C LYS A 83 -6.63 7.06 19.77
N HIS A 84 -5.60 7.10 18.91
CA HIS A 84 -4.81 8.31 18.69
C HIS A 84 -5.56 9.35 17.86
N LEU A 85 -6.34 8.90 16.88
CA LEU A 85 -7.15 9.77 16.02
C LEU A 85 -8.43 10.26 16.72
N ASN A 86 -8.99 9.44 17.60
CA ASN A 86 -10.26 9.71 18.28
C ASN A 86 -10.04 9.88 19.78
N SER A 87 -9.77 11.11 20.20
CA SER A 87 -9.44 11.38 21.60
C SER A 87 -10.63 11.06 22.52
N LYS A 88 -10.34 10.66 23.77
CA LYS A 88 -11.38 10.41 24.78
C LYS A 88 -12.28 11.62 25.01
N THR A 89 -11.74 12.83 24.83
CA THR A 89 -12.50 14.08 24.98
C THR A 89 -13.53 14.22 23.86
N ASP A 90 -13.14 13.91 22.63
CA ASP A 90 -14.03 14.00 21.46
C ASP A 90 -15.13 12.94 21.53
N CYS A 91 -14.78 11.70 21.87
CA CYS A 91 -15.72 10.59 22.02
C CYS A 91 -16.80 10.80 23.10
N ARG A 92 -16.68 11.84 23.96
CA ARG A 92 -17.70 12.20 24.96
C ARG A 92 -18.73 13.19 24.43
N ARG A 93 -18.45 13.84 23.30
CA ARG A 93 -19.38 14.77 22.67
C ARG A 93 -20.50 13.97 21.99
N ARG A 94 -21.74 14.45 22.07
CA ARG A 94 -22.91 13.75 21.49
C ARG A 94 -22.92 13.75 19.97
N ASP A 95 -22.35 14.77 19.36
CA ASP A 95 -22.29 15.02 17.92
C ASP A 95 -21.01 14.51 17.27
N PHE A 96 -20.13 13.83 18.02
CA PHE A 96 -18.86 13.39 17.49
C PHE A 96 -19.01 12.15 16.62
N VAL A 97 -18.51 12.26 15.40
CA VAL A 97 -18.33 11.15 14.46
C VAL A 97 -16.86 10.75 14.51
N PRO A 98 -16.54 9.51 14.95
CA PRO A 98 -15.17 9.05 14.98
C PRO A 98 -14.58 8.92 13.58
N ARG A 99 -13.32 9.32 13.43
CA ARG A 99 -12.54 9.03 12.23
C ARG A 99 -12.26 7.53 12.16
N GLU A 100 -12.57 6.93 11.02
CA GLU A 100 -12.38 5.50 10.79
C GLU A 100 -10.92 5.17 10.44
N VAL A 101 -10.55 3.91 10.65
CA VAL A 101 -9.25 3.35 10.27
C VAL A 101 -9.51 2.06 9.51
N GLU A 102 -9.26 2.12 8.20
CA GLU A 102 -9.32 1.00 7.28
C GLU A 102 -8.02 0.21 7.32
N THR A 103 -8.08 -1.12 7.28
CA THR A 103 -6.90 -1.97 7.24
C THR A 103 -6.80 -2.73 5.94
N VAL A 104 -5.61 -2.70 5.35
CA VAL A 104 -5.29 -3.39 4.10
C VAL A 104 -3.99 -4.16 4.28
N VAL A 105 -3.98 -5.42 3.86
CA VAL A 105 -2.76 -6.22 3.77
C VAL A 105 -2.59 -6.66 2.33
N LEU A 106 -1.45 -6.30 1.74
CA LEU A 106 -1.03 -6.75 0.41
C LEU A 106 -0.07 -7.91 0.57
N PHE A 107 -0.47 -9.08 0.08
CA PHE A 107 0.40 -10.25 -0.04
C PHE A 107 0.99 -10.31 -1.45
N GLY A 108 2.13 -10.99 -1.61
CA GLY A 108 2.70 -11.25 -2.93
C GLY A 108 1.79 -12.14 -3.75
N SER A 109 1.30 -13.23 -3.13
CA SER A 109 0.32 -14.13 -3.72
C SER A 109 -0.62 -14.74 -2.67
N SER A 110 -1.70 -15.36 -3.13
CA SER A 110 -2.65 -16.08 -2.25
C SER A 110 -2.02 -17.25 -1.47
N SER A 111 -0.88 -17.79 -1.92
CA SER A 111 -0.16 -18.86 -1.23
C SER A 111 0.41 -18.43 0.13
N GLU A 112 0.61 -17.13 0.33
CA GLU A 112 1.17 -16.55 1.55
C GLU A 112 0.09 -16.22 2.60
N LEU A 113 -1.20 -16.35 2.24
CA LEU A 113 -2.32 -16.01 3.09
C LEU A 113 -2.42 -16.94 4.30
N PRO A 114 -2.30 -16.43 5.54
CA PRO A 114 -2.54 -17.23 6.73
C PRO A 114 -3.98 -17.75 6.81
N SER A 115 -4.16 -19.00 7.23
CA SER A 115 -5.47 -19.60 7.49
C SER A 115 -6.27 -18.92 8.61
N SER A 116 -5.65 -18.02 9.38
CA SER A 116 -6.30 -17.24 10.43
C SER A 116 -7.04 -16.00 9.92
N HIS A 117 -6.95 -15.66 8.62
CA HIS A 117 -7.49 -14.41 8.06
C HIS A 117 -9.00 -14.23 8.29
N ASP A 118 -9.79 -15.31 8.24
CA ASP A 118 -11.25 -15.28 8.45
C ASP A 118 -11.68 -14.69 9.80
N ARG A 119 -10.77 -14.65 10.77
CA ARG A 119 -11.02 -14.06 12.09
C ARG A 119 -10.97 -12.53 12.08
N TYR A 120 -10.55 -11.92 10.97
CA TYR A 120 -10.33 -10.48 10.82
C TYR A 120 -11.06 -9.90 9.60
N PRO A 121 -12.40 -9.99 9.56
CA PRO A 121 -13.20 -9.64 8.37
C PRO A 121 -13.16 -8.16 8.00
N LEU A 122 -12.68 -7.29 8.91
CA LEU A 122 -12.53 -5.86 8.65
C LEU A 122 -11.23 -5.52 7.91
N THR A 123 -10.28 -6.45 7.83
CA THR A 123 -9.02 -6.25 7.10
C THR A 123 -9.20 -6.70 5.67
N ARG A 124 -9.04 -5.77 4.74
CA ARG A 124 -9.02 -6.08 3.31
C ARG A 124 -7.72 -6.79 2.96
N VAL A 125 -7.86 -7.92 2.28
CA VAL A 125 -6.74 -8.72 1.77
C VAL A 125 -6.66 -8.53 0.27
N LEU A 126 -5.48 -8.21 -0.25
CA LEU A 126 -5.20 -8.06 -1.67
C LEU A 126 -3.92 -8.83 -2.04
N PHE A 127 -3.79 -9.21 -3.31
CA PHE A 127 -2.66 -9.98 -3.83
C PHE A 127 -1.99 -9.25 -4.99
N ILE A 128 -0.68 -9.06 -4.94
CA ILE A 128 0.04 -8.21 -5.89
C ILE A 128 0.03 -8.82 -7.29
N ASP A 129 0.19 -10.13 -7.42
CA ASP A 129 0.07 -10.86 -8.69
C ASP A 129 -1.28 -10.56 -9.38
N GLU A 130 -2.38 -10.74 -8.67
CA GLU A 130 -3.74 -10.48 -9.18
C GLU A 130 -3.95 -8.99 -9.51
N LEU A 131 -3.41 -8.08 -8.68
CA LEU A 131 -3.53 -6.63 -8.90
C LEU A 131 -2.76 -6.17 -10.14
N LEU A 132 -1.56 -6.72 -10.38
CA LEU A 132 -0.75 -6.39 -11.56
C LEU A 132 -1.41 -6.89 -12.83
N GLU A 133 -1.91 -8.14 -12.83
CA GLU A 133 -2.68 -8.68 -13.97
C GLU A 133 -3.91 -7.79 -14.26
N ALA A 134 -4.67 -7.40 -13.23
CA ALA A 134 -5.83 -6.56 -13.38
C ALA A 134 -5.49 -5.12 -13.84
N LEU A 135 -4.34 -4.59 -13.43
CA LEU A 135 -3.86 -3.28 -13.86
C LEU A 135 -3.45 -3.31 -15.34
N GLU A 136 -2.70 -4.31 -15.77
CA GLU A 136 -2.29 -4.44 -17.17
C GLU A 136 -3.50 -4.59 -18.11
N GLN A 137 -4.54 -5.31 -17.69
CA GLN A 137 -5.79 -5.40 -18.47
C GLN A 137 -6.54 -4.07 -18.56
N ARG A 138 -6.54 -3.28 -17.47
CA ARG A 138 -7.27 -2.00 -17.38
C ARG A 138 -6.52 -0.85 -18.07
N SER A 139 -5.19 -0.86 -17.99
CA SER A 139 -4.30 0.17 -18.51
C SER A 139 -3.03 -0.47 -19.07
N PRO A 140 -3.10 -1.07 -20.27
CA PRO A 140 -1.93 -1.67 -20.91
C PRO A 140 -0.79 -0.66 -21.04
N GLY A 141 0.43 -1.07 -20.67
CA GLY A 141 1.60 -0.19 -20.67
C GLY A 141 1.65 0.81 -19.52
N SER A 142 0.95 0.53 -18.41
CA SER A 142 1.13 1.31 -17.17
C SER A 142 2.60 1.21 -16.70
N PRO A 143 3.22 2.33 -16.29
CA PRO A 143 4.60 2.34 -15.82
C PRO A 143 4.74 1.53 -14.52
N LEU A 144 3.66 1.37 -13.75
CA LEU A 144 3.64 0.55 -12.54
C LEU A 144 3.76 -0.93 -12.86
N VAL A 145 3.11 -1.40 -13.93
CA VAL A 145 3.26 -2.79 -14.39
C VAL A 145 4.70 -3.04 -14.82
N ALA A 146 5.28 -2.14 -15.62
CA ALA A 146 6.67 -2.24 -16.05
C ALA A 146 7.66 -2.20 -14.87
N ALA A 147 7.44 -1.33 -13.89
CA ALA A 147 8.31 -1.20 -12.71
C ALA A 147 8.21 -2.40 -11.75
N LEU A 148 7.04 -3.03 -11.67
CA LEU A 148 6.77 -4.17 -10.79
C LEU A 148 6.84 -5.52 -11.51
N ALA A 149 7.12 -5.54 -12.81
CA ALA A 149 7.32 -6.75 -13.62
C ALA A 149 8.25 -7.79 -12.96
N PRO A 150 9.35 -7.42 -12.26
CA PRO A 150 10.20 -8.39 -11.57
C PRO A 150 9.53 -9.24 -10.49
N LEU A 151 8.32 -8.89 -10.06
CA LEU A 151 7.54 -9.64 -9.08
C LEU A 151 6.71 -10.77 -9.71
N HIS A 152 6.53 -10.74 -11.03
CA HIS A 152 5.71 -11.69 -11.77
C HIS A 152 6.52 -12.45 -12.83
N ASP A 153 7.35 -11.73 -13.59
CA ASP A 153 8.01 -12.29 -14.76
C ASP A 153 9.27 -13.09 -14.40
N SER A 154 9.58 -14.09 -15.22
CA SER A 154 10.83 -14.85 -15.06
C SER A 154 12.03 -14.01 -15.50
N LEU A 155 13.22 -14.27 -14.92
CA LEU A 155 14.44 -13.55 -15.29
C LEU A 155 14.72 -13.55 -16.81
N PRO A 156 14.56 -14.66 -17.56
CA PRO A 156 14.74 -14.64 -19.01
C PRO A 156 13.75 -13.74 -19.77
N GLU A 157 12.52 -13.62 -19.29
CA GLU A 157 11.50 -12.72 -19.88
C GLU A 157 11.84 -11.27 -19.56
N LEU A 158 12.22 -10.98 -18.32
CA LEU A 158 12.68 -9.66 -17.90
C LEU A 158 13.91 -9.20 -18.69
N GLU A 159 14.90 -10.06 -18.90
CA GLU A 159 16.10 -9.73 -19.68
C GLU A 159 15.75 -9.37 -21.14
N LYS A 160 14.75 -10.05 -21.71
CA LYS A 160 14.30 -9.81 -23.08
C LYS A 160 13.54 -8.49 -23.21
N ASP A 161 12.68 -8.18 -22.25
CA ASP A 161 11.73 -7.06 -22.34
C ASP A 161 12.17 -5.83 -21.51
N ALA A 162 13.31 -5.90 -20.80
CA ALA A 162 13.87 -4.85 -19.95
C ALA A 162 13.96 -3.48 -20.65
N ALA A 163 14.40 -3.45 -21.91
CA ALA A 163 14.51 -2.20 -22.66
C ALA A 163 13.14 -1.55 -22.87
N GLY A 164 12.12 -2.36 -23.19
CA GLY A 164 10.74 -1.88 -23.33
C GLY A 164 10.15 -1.39 -22.01
N HIS A 165 10.39 -2.11 -20.91
CA HIS A 165 9.98 -1.68 -19.57
C HIS A 165 10.62 -0.34 -19.18
N TYR A 166 11.91 -0.19 -19.44
CA TYR A 166 12.62 1.05 -19.17
C TYR A 166 12.10 2.23 -20.00
N ASP A 167 11.87 2.03 -21.30
CA ASP A 167 11.32 3.07 -22.18
C ASP A 167 9.90 3.49 -21.75
N LEU A 168 9.07 2.53 -21.32
CA LEU A 168 7.73 2.78 -20.79
C LEU A 168 7.76 3.62 -19.51
N ILE A 169 8.65 3.28 -18.57
CA ILE A 169 8.83 4.04 -17.33
C ILE A 169 9.32 5.45 -17.65
N LYS A 170 10.43 5.57 -18.41
CA LYS A 170 11.06 6.86 -18.75
C LYS A 170 10.15 7.79 -19.54
N GLY A 171 9.35 7.24 -20.45
CA GLY A 171 8.43 8.00 -21.29
C GLY A 171 7.18 8.50 -20.55
N ASN A 172 6.97 8.10 -19.30
CA ASN A 172 5.72 8.37 -18.63
C ASN A 172 5.57 9.83 -18.18
N SER A 173 4.46 10.46 -18.59
CA SER A 173 4.13 11.84 -18.25
C SER A 173 3.82 12.08 -16.77
N LEU A 174 3.57 11.03 -15.98
CA LEU A 174 3.28 11.09 -14.55
C LEU A 174 4.54 11.16 -13.68
N LEU A 175 5.71 10.74 -14.20
CA LEU A 175 6.97 10.95 -13.49
C LEU A 175 7.27 12.44 -13.42
N SER A 176 7.71 12.90 -12.25
CA SER A 176 8.15 14.28 -12.08
C SER A 176 9.36 14.56 -12.95
N ARG A 177 9.68 15.85 -13.15
CA ARG A 177 10.87 16.22 -13.91
C ARG A 177 12.16 15.71 -13.25
N GLU A 178 12.22 15.73 -11.92
CA GLU A 178 13.37 15.21 -11.15
C GLU A 178 13.53 13.70 -11.37
N ASP A 179 12.43 12.92 -11.32
CA ASP A 179 12.48 11.47 -11.53
C ASP A 179 12.92 11.11 -12.96
N ARG A 180 12.53 11.90 -13.96
CA ARG A 180 12.99 11.72 -15.36
C ARG A 180 14.45 12.08 -15.55
N GLU A 181 14.98 13.05 -14.80
CA GLU A 181 16.39 13.44 -14.85
C GLU A 181 17.27 12.33 -14.23
N VAL A 182 16.83 11.66 -13.16
CA VAL A 182 17.50 10.48 -12.59
C VAL A 182 17.54 9.30 -13.57
N LEU A 183 16.50 9.11 -14.37
CA LEU A 183 16.46 8.11 -15.45
C LEU A 183 17.18 8.58 -16.73
N GLY A 184 17.74 9.79 -16.75
CA GLY A 184 18.38 10.39 -17.92
C GLY A 184 19.91 10.19 -17.98
N GLU A 185 20.54 9.90 -16.85
CA GLU A 185 21.98 9.61 -16.70
C GLU A 185 22.33 8.14 -16.96
#